data_AF-A0A6J0N7R8-F1
#
_entry.id   AF-A0A6J0N7R8-F1
#
_cell.length_a   1.000
_cell.length_b   1.000
_cell.length_c   1.000
_cell.angle_alpha   90.00
_cell.angle_beta   90.00
_cell.angle_gamma   90.00
#
_symmetry.space_group_name_H-M   'P 1'
#
loop_
_entity.id
_entity.type
_entity.pdbx_description
1 polymer ?
#
loop_
_entity_poly.entity_id
_entity_poly.type
_entity_poly.pdbx_seq_one_letter_code
_entity_poly.pdbx_strand_id
1 'polypeptide(L)'
;MGATKLSGMQKQVLSLYRGFLRAARSKQTTEDRRRIETIVSTEFRKNSKEVDRKNFQYIEYLLRLGHKQLDQLKSPDMVSISSVKIN
;
A
#
# COMPACT_ATOMS: atom_id res chain seq x y z
N MET A 1 2.27 26.99 12.19
CA MET A 1 1.52 26.60 10.97
C MET A 1 0.56 25.49 11.35
N GLY A 2 -0.76 25.71 11.22
CA GLY A 2 -1.75 24.68 11.56
C GLY A 2 -1.63 23.48 10.62
N ALA A 3 -1.70 22.27 11.15
CA ALA A 3 -1.64 21.05 10.35
C ALA A 3 -2.74 21.09 9.28
N THR A 4 -2.35 21.04 8.01
CA THR A 4 -3.28 21.02 6.88
C THR A 4 -4.17 19.79 7.01
N LYS A 5 -5.49 20.00 7.13
CA LYS A 5 -6.46 18.92 7.29
C LYS A 5 -6.45 18.07 6.02
N LEU A 6 -6.04 16.80 6.15
CA LEU A 6 -6.05 15.85 5.05
C LEU A 6 -7.49 15.54 4.60
N SER A 7 -7.69 15.40 3.29
CA SER A 7 -8.96 14.95 2.72
C SER A 7 -9.27 13.50 3.11
N GLY A 8 -10.53 13.09 2.97
CA GLY A 8 -10.94 11.69 3.22
C GLY A 8 -10.13 10.70 2.39
N MET A 9 -9.96 11.00 1.10
CA MET A 9 -9.16 10.19 0.16
C MET A 9 -7.69 10.10 0.61
N GLN A 10 -7.07 11.22 1.00
CA GLN A 10 -5.69 11.22 1.49
C GLN A 10 -5.53 10.35 2.74
N LYS A 11 -6.52 10.40 3.65
CA LYS A 11 -6.53 9.55 4.84
C LYS A 11 -6.66 8.07 4.47
N GLN A 12 -7.49 7.73 3.50
CA GLN A 12 -7.64 6.35 3.00
C GLN A 12 -6.31 5.83 2.40
N VAL A 13 -5.66 6.60 1.52
CA VAL A 13 -4.35 6.25 0.94
C VAL A 13 -3.31 6.01 2.02
N LEU A 14 -3.21 6.91 3.01
CA LEU A 14 -2.25 6.75 4.11
C LEU A 14 -2.61 5.58 5.05
N SER A 15 -3.90 5.31 5.24
CA SER A 15 -4.36 4.16 6.01
C SER A 15 -3.96 2.85 5.34
N LEU A 16 -4.16 2.76 4.02
CA LEU A 16 -3.78 1.60 3.22
C LEU A 16 -2.27 1.36 3.26
N TYR A 17 -1.47 2.41 3.04
CA TYR A 17 0.00 2.34 3.14
C TYR A 17 0.45 1.80 4.50
N ARG A 18 -0.08 2.36 5.60
CA ARG A 18 0.22 1.88 6.96
C ARG A 18 -0.26 0.46 7.19
N GLY A 19 -1.37 0.05 6.57
CA GLY A 19 -1.88 -1.31 6.58
C GLY A 19 -0.84 -2.31 6.06
N PHE A 20 -0.24 -2.03 4.91
CA PHE A 20 0.84 -2.86 4.36
C PHE A 20 2.06 -2.93 5.27
N LEU A 21 2.52 -1.79 5.81
CA LEU A 21 3.66 -1.78 6.73
C LEU A 21 3.39 -2.58 8.01
N ARG A 22 2.16 -2.54 8.53
CA ARG A 22 1.78 -3.37 9.69
C ARG A 22 1.76 -4.85 9.33
N ALA A 23 1.19 -5.22 8.18
CA ALA A 23 1.19 -6.59 7.70
C ALA A 23 2.60 -7.14 7.46
N ALA A 24 3.53 -6.29 7.00
CA ALA A 24 4.94 -6.65 6.84
C ALA A 24 5.61 -6.98 8.20
N ARG A 25 5.26 -6.25 9.27
CA ARG A 25 5.80 -6.52 10.63
C ARG A 25 5.35 -7.86 11.20
N SER A 26 4.24 -8.42 10.71
CA SER A 26 3.74 -9.73 11.11
C SER A 26 4.45 -10.89 10.41
N LYS A 27 5.39 -10.63 9.49
CA LYS A 27 6.15 -11.68 8.80
C LYS A 27 7.29 -12.21 9.67
N GLN A 28 7.56 -13.50 9.56
CA GLN A 28 8.49 -14.23 10.42
C GLN A 28 9.96 -13.81 10.22
N THR A 29 10.35 -13.46 8.99
CA THR A 29 11.73 -13.11 8.66
C THR A 29 11.91 -11.61 8.47
N THR A 30 13.07 -11.09 8.91
CA THR A 30 13.45 -9.69 8.69
C THR A 30 13.58 -9.35 7.21
N GLU A 31 14.02 -10.32 6.40
CA GLU A 31 14.21 -10.16 4.96
C GLU A 31 12.87 -10.03 4.22
N ASP A 32 11.87 -10.86 4.54
CA ASP A 32 10.54 -10.73 3.94
C ASP A 32 9.87 -9.42 4.34
N ARG A 33 10.02 -9.00 5.60
CA ARG A 33 9.56 -7.68 6.06
C ARG A 33 10.18 -6.56 5.21
N ARG A 34 11.51 -6.52 5.10
CA ARG A 34 12.24 -5.50 4.33
C ARG A 34 11.84 -5.50 2.86
N ARG A 35 11.68 -6.68 2.26
CA ARG A 35 11.23 -6.83 0.87
C ARG A 35 9.85 -6.19 0.68
N ILE A 36 8.88 -6.52 1.54
CA ILE A 36 7.53 -5.93 1.46
C ILE A 36 7.58 -4.41 1.64
N GLU A 37 8.26 -3.94 2.68
CA GLU A 37 8.38 -2.50 2.96
C GLU A 37 8.98 -1.74 1.78
N THR A 38 10.00 -2.31 1.13
CA THR A 38 10.66 -1.72 -0.04
C THR A 38 9.73 -1.66 -1.24
N ILE A 39 9.05 -2.76 -1.56
CA ILE A 39 8.10 -2.85 -2.68
C ILE A 39 6.96 -1.83 -2.48
N VAL A 40 6.32 -1.86 -1.32
CA VAL A 40 5.18 -0.98 -1.00
C VAL A 40 5.61 0.49 -1.01
N SER A 41 6.76 0.83 -0.40
CA SER A 41 7.24 2.21 -0.38
C SER A 41 7.59 2.74 -1.78
N THR A 42 8.16 1.88 -2.62
CA THR A 42 8.50 2.21 -4.02
C THR A 42 7.23 2.48 -4.82
N GLU A 43 6.24 1.59 -4.73
CA GLU A 43 4.98 1.73 -5.46
C GLU A 43 4.16 2.94 -5.04
N PHE A 44 3.99 3.16 -3.73
CA PHE A 44 3.27 4.35 -3.26
C PHE A 44 3.97 5.65 -3.67
N ARG A 45 5.32 5.65 -3.68
CA ARG A 45 6.09 6.80 -4.15
C ARG A 45 5.96 7.02 -5.65
N LYS A 46 6.02 5.95 -6.46
CA LYS A 46 5.79 6.00 -7.91
C LYS A 46 4.41 6.58 -8.22
N ASN A 47 3.36 5.99 -7.65
CA ASN A 47 1.98 6.45 -7.84
C ASN A 47 1.78 7.90 -7.36
N SER A 48 2.44 8.33 -6.28
CA SER A 48 2.34 9.73 -5.82
C SER A 48 2.91 10.76 -6.79
N LYS A 49 3.80 10.34 -7.71
CA LYS A 49 4.40 11.19 -8.74
C LYS A 49 3.64 11.12 -10.06
N GLU A 50 3.19 9.92 -10.43
CA GLU A 50 2.63 9.63 -11.76
C GLU A 50 1.10 9.80 -11.82
N VAL A 51 0.40 9.62 -10.71
CA VAL A 51 -1.06 9.73 -10.66
C VAL A 51 -1.49 11.17 -10.41
N ASP A 52 -2.28 11.72 -11.34
CA ASP A 52 -2.92 13.03 -11.13
C ASP A 52 -3.79 12.99 -9.85
N ARG A 53 -3.53 13.94 -8.96
CA ARG A 53 -4.22 14.12 -7.68
C ARG A 53 -5.71 14.42 -7.85
N LYS A 54 -6.14 14.86 -9.04
CA LYS A 54 -7.55 15.10 -9.40
C LYS A 54 -8.23 13.89 -10.04
N ASN A 55 -7.50 12.85 -10.40
CA ASN A 55 -8.08 11.63 -10.95
C ASN A 55 -8.63 10.72 -9.84
N PHE A 56 -9.72 11.18 -9.21
CA PHE A 56 -10.33 10.50 -8.05
C PHE A 56 -10.75 9.07 -8.38
N GLN A 57 -11.31 8.83 -9.57
CA GLN A 57 -11.75 7.51 -10.01
C GLN A 57 -10.59 6.51 -10.09
N TYR A 58 -9.44 6.93 -10.61
CA TYR A 58 -8.26 6.07 -10.67
C TYR A 58 -7.66 5.83 -9.28
N ILE A 59 -7.63 6.85 -8.41
CA ILE A 59 -7.17 6.69 -7.02
C ILE A 59 -8.07 5.69 -6.27
N GLU A 60 -9.39 5.76 -6.45
CA GLU A 60 -10.34 4.79 -5.86
C GLU A 60 -10.13 3.38 -6.39
N TYR A 61 -9.88 3.25 -7.69
CA TYR A 61 -9.51 1.96 -8.28
C TYR A 61 -8.25 1.37 -7.63
N LEU A 62 -7.19 2.17 -7.50
CA LEU A 62 -5.94 1.75 -6.84
C LEU A 62 -6.15 1.42 -5.35
N LEU A 63 -6.99 2.18 -4.64
CA LEU A 63 -7.34 1.87 -3.26
C LEU A 63 -8.02 0.50 -3.15
N ARG A 64 -9.02 0.21 -4.00
CA ARG A 64 -9.71 -1.09 -4.01
C ARG A 64 -8.74 -2.23 -4.31
N LEU A 65 -7.87 -2.05 -5.31
CA LEU A 65 -6.85 -3.03 -5.68
C LEU A 65 -5.88 -3.29 -4.51
N GLY A 66 -5.35 -2.22 -3.91
CA GLY A 66 -4.42 -2.33 -2.81
C GLY A 66 -5.05 -2.93 -1.55
N HIS A 67 -6.33 -2.66 -1.26
CA HIS A 67 -7.02 -3.33 -0.16
C HIS A 67 -7.11 -4.85 -0.37
N LYS A 68 -7.43 -5.29 -1.59
CA LYS A 68 -7.44 -6.72 -1.94
C LYS A 68 -6.04 -7.35 -1.76
N GLN A 69 -4.99 -6.67 -2.21
CA GLN A 69 -3.61 -7.12 -2.03
C GLN A 69 -3.19 -7.16 -0.56
N LEU A 70 -3.63 -6.18 0.24
CA LEU A 70 -3.36 -6.14 1.67
C LEU A 70 -4.01 -7.31 2.40
N ASP A 71 -5.24 -7.66 2.05
CA ASP A 71 -5.93 -8.79 2.67
C ASP A 71 -5.31 -10.12 2.27
N GLN A 72 -4.87 -10.27 1.01
CA GLN A 72 -4.05 -11.40 0.58
C GLN A 72 -2.74 -11.51 1.35
N LEU A 73 -2.06 -10.39 1.61
CA LEU A 73 -0.80 -10.38 2.34
C LEU A 73 -0.96 -10.82 3.81
N LYS A 74 -2.13 -10.54 4.41
CA LYS A 74 -2.44 -10.97 5.80
C LYS A 74 -2.79 -12.45 5.89
N SER A 75 -3.25 -13.07 4.81
CA SER A 75 -3.59 -14.49 4.80
C SER A 75 -2.35 -15.35 5.07
N PRO A 76 -2.42 -16.31 6.00
CA PRO A 76 -1.27 -17.14 6.40
C PRO A 76 -0.76 -18.04 5.26
N ASP A 77 -1.62 -18.38 4.30
CA ASP A 77 -1.29 -19.31 3.21
C ASP A 77 -0.46 -18.69 2.07
N MET A 78 -0.31 -17.36 2.02
CA MET A 78 0.51 -16.69 1.00
C MET A 78 1.92 -16.41 1.51
N VAL A 79 2.79 -17.40 1.30
CA VAL A 79 4.24 -17.35 1.60
C VAL A 79 5.04 -16.63 0.50
N SER A 80 4.47 -16.35 -0.67
CA SER A 80 5.24 -15.82 -1.81
C SER A 80 4.71 -14.49 -2.33
N ILE A 81 5.38 -13.40 -1.95
CA ILE A 81 5.24 -12.03 -2.51
C ILE A 81 5.53 -12.02 -4.03
N SER A 82 6.09 -13.10 -4.58
CA SER A 82 6.33 -13.33 -6.01
C SER A 82 5.07 -13.26 -6.89
N SER A 83 3.88 -13.29 -6.28
CA SER A 83 2.60 -13.27 -6.99
C SER A 83 1.91 -11.90 -7.00
N VAL A 84 2.46 -10.88 -6.32
CA VAL A 84 1.98 -9.52 -6.47
C VAL A 84 2.48 -9.01 -7.82
N LYS A 85 1.74 -9.31 -8.90
CA LYS A 85 1.91 -8.64 -10.19
C LYS A 85 1.60 -7.17 -9.99
N ILE A 86 2.64 -6.40 -9.75
CA ILE A 86 2.66 -4.97 -9.86
C ILE A 86 2.90 -4.70 -11.35
N ASN A 87 1.86 -4.25 -12.03
CA ASN A 87 1.93 -3.84 -13.43
C ASN A 87 2.52 -2.44 -13.53
#